data_AF-A0A7X4AMU5-F1
#
_entry.id   AF-A0A7X4AMU5-F1
#
_cell.length_a   1.000
_cell.length_b   1.000
_cell.length_c   1.000
_cell.angle_alpha   90.00
_cell.angle_beta   90.00
_cell.angle_gamma   90.00
#
_symmetry.space_group_name_H-M   'P 1'
#
loop_
_entity.id
_entity.type
_entity.pdbx_description
1 polymer ?
#
loop_
_entity_poly.entity_id
_entity_poly.type
_entity_poly.pdbx_seq_one_letter_code
_entity_poly.pdbx_strand_id
1 'polypeptide(L)'
;KCYDGKTFFAANHPVGNKNVSNKGSKALSVETFEQAQASFGAARTAMRKFLDDEGRPLGIMPRVLLVPPALEDTARGLMMVERLEDGKPNIYKGAADVVVDARLTSDTAWFLLDTTQPVKPLIYQERKAPIFVEQTDMTSDSVFLRKKYRYGVECRGAGGYGFWQMAYGSTGTA
;
A
#
# COMPACT_ATOMS: atom_id res chain seq x y z
N LYS A 1 -2.06 10.28 11.67
CA LYS A 1 -1.67 11.53 10.96
C LYS A 1 -0.21 11.39 10.55
N CYS A 2 0.17 11.94 9.41
CA CYS A 2 1.55 11.92 8.92
C CYS A 2 2.42 12.93 9.65
N TYR A 3 3.70 12.94 9.31
CA TYR A 3 4.68 13.88 9.85
C TYR A 3 4.32 15.36 9.60
N ASP A 4 3.50 15.64 8.58
CA ASP A 4 2.99 16.97 8.23
C ASP A 4 1.64 17.32 8.91
N GLY A 5 1.14 16.45 9.80
CA GLY A 5 -0.13 16.62 10.51
C GLY A 5 -1.38 16.27 9.70
N LYS A 6 -1.27 15.90 8.41
CA LYS A 6 -2.42 15.54 7.55
C LYS A 6 -2.70 14.04 7.56
N THR A 7 -3.78 13.63 6.90
CA THR A 7 -4.05 12.21 6.62
C THR A 7 -3.03 11.69 5.60
N PHE A 8 -2.75 10.39 5.60
CA PHE A 8 -1.73 9.81 4.72
C PHE A 8 -2.06 9.94 3.24
N PHE A 9 -3.34 9.85 2.90
CA PHE A 9 -3.84 10.26 1.59
C PHE A 9 -4.57 11.59 1.73
N ALA A 10 -4.01 12.66 1.17
CA ALA A 10 -4.61 13.99 1.22
C ALA A 10 -4.41 14.74 -0.11
N ALA A 11 -5.30 15.70 -0.36
CA ALA A 11 -5.24 16.53 -1.56
C ALA A 11 -4.23 17.68 -1.46
N ASN A 12 -3.68 17.93 -0.27
CA ASN A 12 -3.01 19.18 0.04
C ASN A 12 -1.80 19.02 0.97
N HIS A 13 -0.90 18.07 0.75
CA HIS A 13 0.33 17.99 1.53
C HIS A 13 1.23 19.22 1.27
N PRO A 14 1.70 19.93 2.31
CA PRO A 14 2.58 21.08 2.14
C PRO A 14 3.99 20.63 1.76
N VAL A 15 4.52 21.18 0.66
CA VAL A 15 5.91 21.01 0.19
C VAL A 15 6.46 22.39 -0.17
N GLY A 16 7.28 22.97 0.70
CA GLY A 16 7.67 24.37 0.61
C GLY A 16 6.44 25.27 0.54
N ASN A 17 6.33 26.08 -0.52
CA ASN A 17 5.18 26.98 -0.76
C ASN A 17 4.05 26.35 -1.59
N LYS A 18 4.11 25.04 -1.87
CA LYS A 18 3.14 24.34 -2.74
C LYS A 18 2.35 23.30 -1.96
N ASN A 19 1.15 23.01 -2.44
CA ASN A 19 0.34 21.89 -1.98
C ASN A 19 0.36 20.79 -3.03
N VAL A 20 0.66 19.56 -2.60
CA VAL A 20 0.74 18.38 -3.46
C VAL A 20 -0.33 17.37 -3.04
N SER A 21 -1.00 16.78 -4.03
CA SER A 21 -1.97 15.71 -3.79
C SER A 21 -1.35 14.35 -4.04
N ASN A 22 -1.59 13.41 -3.13
CA ASN A 22 -1.37 11.98 -3.37
C ASN A 22 -2.69 11.19 -3.35
N LYS A 23 -3.82 11.88 -3.48
CA LYS A 23 -5.16 11.31 -3.50
C LYS A 23 -5.83 11.50 -4.87
N GLY A 24 -6.46 10.43 -5.34
CA GLY A 24 -7.31 10.40 -6.53
C GLY A 24 -8.71 9.89 -6.24
N SER A 25 -9.53 9.88 -7.29
CA SER A 25 -10.90 9.34 -7.25
C SER A 25 -11.23 8.37 -8.38
N LYS A 26 -10.32 8.19 -9.35
CA LYS A 26 -10.58 7.38 -10.55
C LYS A 26 -10.62 5.89 -10.28
N ALA A 27 -11.64 5.22 -10.83
CA ALA A 27 -11.76 3.76 -10.81
C ALA A 27 -10.59 3.11 -11.58
N LEU A 28 -10.14 1.96 -11.11
CA LEU A 28 -9.17 1.14 -11.83
C LEU A 28 -9.89 0.48 -13.01
N SER A 29 -9.32 0.58 -14.22
CA SER A 29 -9.95 0.02 -15.42
C SER A 29 -8.93 -0.67 -16.33
N VAL A 30 -9.41 -1.73 -16.99
CA VAL A 30 -8.72 -2.49 -18.05
C VAL A 30 -9.48 -2.48 -19.38
N GLU A 31 -10.64 -1.81 -19.45
CA GLU A 31 -11.52 -1.84 -20.63
C GLU A 31 -10.81 -1.24 -21.85
N THR A 32 -10.26 -0.03 -21.69
CA THR A 32 -9.56 0.68 -22.76
C THR A 32 -8.24 1.25 -22.29
N PHE A 33 -7.33 1.45 -23.24
CA PHE A 33 -6.04 2.08 -22.99
C PHE A 33 -6.19 3.47 -22.35
N GLU A 34 -7.19 4.25 -22.79
CA GLU A 34 -7.43 5.61 -22.30
C GLU A 34 -7.89 5.60 -20.84
N GLN A 35 -8.80 4.68 -20.47
CA GLN A 35 -9.24 4.55 -19.08
C GLN A 35 -8.13 4.01 -18.16
N ALA A 36 -7.32 3.06 -18.65
CA ALA A 36 -6.15 2.56 -17.93
C ALA A 36 -5.08 3.67 -17.72
N GLN A 37 -4.88 4.51 -18.74
CA GLN A 37 -3.99 5.66 -18.66
C GLN A 37 -4.53 6.75 -17.73
N ALA A 38 -5.83 7.02 -17.75
CA ALA A 38 -6.47 8.02 -16.89
C ALA A 38 -6.52 7.60 -15.40
N SER A 39 -6.46 6.29 -15.12
CA SER A 39 -6.43 5.74 -13.77
C SER A 39 -5.00 5.44 -13.31
N PHE A 40 -4.51 4.23 -13.55
CA PHE A 40 -3.19 3.75 -13.13
C PHE A 40 -2.05 4.58 -13.74
N GLY A 41 -2.15 4.91 -15.04
CA GLY A 41 -1.14 5.73 -15.72
C GLY A 41 -0.97 7.11 -15.06
N ALA A 42 -2.08 7.80 -14.80
CA ALA A 42 -2.11 9.10 -14.17
C ALA A 42 -1.53 9.06 -12.74
N ALA A 43 -1.91 8.05 -11.94
CA ALA A 43 -1.35 7.87 -10.60
C ALA A 43 0.17 7.63 -10.64
N ARG A 44 0.64 6.76 -11.54
CA ARG A 44 2.07 6.46 -11.72
C ARG A 44 2.85 7.70 -12.18
N THR A 45 2.28 8.48 -13.09
CA THR A 45 2.87 9.76 -13.54
C THR A 45 2.89 10.79 -12.42
N ALA A 46 1.83 10.90 -11.61
CA ALA A 46 1.78 11.81 -10.48
C ALA A 46 2.90 11.50 -9.46
N MET A 47 3.04 10.22 -9.07
CA MET A 47 4.09 9.80 -8.14
C MET A 47 5.50 10.08 -8.66
N ARG A 48 5.76 9.79 -9.95
CA ARG A 48 7.06 10.04 -10.59
C ARG A 48 7.39 11.53 -10.75
N LYS A 49 6.37 12.40 -10.72
CA LYS A 49 6.51 13.85 -10.84
C LYS A 49 6.62 14.57 -9.49
N PHE A 50 6.56 13.85 -8.37
CA PHE A 50 6.77 14.49 -7.07
C PHE A 50 8.19 15.05 -6.99
N LEU A 51 8.24 16.31 -6.57
CA LEU A 51 9.47 17.08 -6.39
C LEU A 51 9.66 17.38 -4.90
N ASP A 52 10.91 17.59 -4.51
CA ASP A 52 11.22 18.22 -3.22
C ASP A 52 10.86 19.73 -3.22
N ASP A 53 11.08 20.39 -2.10
CA ASP A 53 10.88 21.83 -1.93
C ASP A 53 11.84 22.68 -2.79
N GLU A 54 13.01 22.15 -3.12
CA GLU A 54 13.99 22.75 -4.03
C GLU A 54 13.69 22.46 -5.53
N GLY A 55 12.65 21.67 -5.84
CA GLY A 55 12.21 21.35 -7.19
C GLY A 55 12.93 20.16 -7.85
N ARG A 56 13.73 19.39 -7.09
CA ARG A 56 14.40 18.18 -7.58
C ARG A 56 13.46 16.98 -7.56
N PRO A 57 13.52 16.09 -8.58
CA PRO A 57 12.73 14.86 -8.59
C PRO A 57 13.12 13.91 -7.46
N LEU A 58 12.11 13.34 -6.77
CA LEU A 58 12.32 12.39 -5.67
C LEU A 58 12.67 10.96 -6.13
N GLY A 59 12.73 10.70 -7.44
CA GLY A 59 13.11 9.40 -7.99
C GLY A 59 12.14 8.25 -7.66
N ILE A 60 10.88 8.56 -7.35
CA ILE A 60 9.88 7.60 -6.89
C ILE A 60 9.48 6.65 -8.02
N MET A 61 9.57 5.35 -7.75
CA MET A 61 9.23 4.28 -8.68
C MET A 61 8.18 3.36 -8.06
N PRO A 62 6.89 3.64 -8.24
CA PRO A 62 5.85 2.78 -7.71
C PRO A 62 5.94 1.38 -8.33
N ARG A 63 5.96 0.36 -7.48
CA ARG A 63 6.07 -1.06 -7.87
C ARG A 63 5.01 -1.95 -7.24
N VAL A 64 4.26 -1.50 -6.25
CA VAL A 64 3.25 -2.34 -5.58
C VAL A 64 1.88 -1.73 -5.79
N LEU A 65 0.97 -2.48 -6.41
CA LEU A 65 -0.44 -2.14 -6.56
C LEU A 65 -1.24 -2.92 -5.52
N LEU A 66 -1.71 -2.23 -4.49
CA LEU A 66 -2.52 -2.80 -3.42
C LEU A 66 -4.01 -2.59 -3.73
N VAL A 67 -4.75 -3.69 -3.79
CA VAL A 67 -6.17 -3.70 -4.18
C VAL A 67 -7.02 -4.58 -3.27
N PRO A 68 -8.33 -4.28 -3.13
CA PRO A 68 -9.29 -5.15 -2.49
C PRO A 68 -9.57 -6.39 -3.37
N PRO A 69 -10.12 -7.47 -2.79
CA PRO A 69 -10.49 -8.67 -3.55
C PRO A 69 -11.42 -8.39 -4.74
N ALA A 70 -12.31 -7.40 -4.62
CA ALA A 70 -13.23 -7.03 -5.71
C ALA A 70 -12.54 -6.49 -6.97
N LEU A 71 -11.31 -5.95 -6.86
CA LEU A 71 -10.54 -5.40 -7.98
C LEU A 71 -9.39 -6.32 -8.40
N GLU A 72 -9.30 -7.53 -7.85
CA GLU A 72 -8.21 -8.47 -8.10
C GLU A 72 -8.08 -8.82 -9.59
N ASP A 73 -9.20 -9.15 -10.25
CA ASP A 73 -9.22 -9.53 -11.66
C ASP A 73 -8.83 -8.35 -12.56
N THR A 74 -9.35 -7.15 -12.28
CA THR A 74 -8.99 -5.92 -12.97
C THR A 74 -7.50 -5.59 -12.79
N ALA A 75 -6.97 -5.71 -11.58
CA ALA A 75 -5.57 -5.41 -11.29
C ALA A 75 -4.62 -6.42 -11.95
N ARG A 76 -4.95 -7.72 -11.92
CA ARG A 76 -4.18 -8.76 -12.61
C ARG A 76 -4.28 -8.62 -14.11
N GLY A 77 -5.46 -8.29 -14.64
CA GLY A 77 -5.68 -7.95 -16.04
C GLY A 77 -4.71 -6.86 -16.51
N LEU A 78 -4.62 -5.78 -15.74
CA LEU A 78 -3.76 -4.64 -16.06
C LEU A 78 -2.25 -4.99 -15.98
N MET A 79 -1.83 -5.88 -15.08
CA MET A 79 -0.41 -6.17 -14.86
C MET A 79 0.11 -7.37 -15.64
N MET A 80 -0.74 -8.32 -16.03
CA MET A 80 -0.31 -9.60 -16.60
C MET A 80 -0.66 -9.77 -18.08
N VAL A 81 -1.76 -9.17 -18.55
CA VAL A 81 -2.25 -9.41 -19.92
C VAL A 81 -1.46 -8.57 -20.94
N GLU A 82 -1.23 -9.13 -22.12
CA GLU A 82 -0.48 -8.49 -23.22
C GLU A 82 -1.27 -7.44 -23.97
N ARG A 83 -2.59 -7.60 -24.04
CA ARG A 83 -3.52 -6.70 -24.74
C ARG A 83 -4.70 -6.41 -23.82
N LEU A 84 -5.14 -5.16 -23.83
CA LEU A 84 -6.36 -4.76 -23.11
C LEU A 84 -7.60 -5.28 -23.85
N GLU A 85 -8.79 -5.11 -23.27
CA GLU A 85 -10.05 -5.60 -23.87
C GLU A 85 -10.34 -4.97 -25.23
N ASP A 86 -9.94 -3.71 -25.43
CA ASP A 86 -9.94 -3.00 -26.72
C ASP A 86 -8.95 -3.56 -27.77
N GLY A 87 -8.25 -4.66 -27.46
CA GLY A 87 -7.26 -5.28 -28.35
C GLY A 87 -5.98 -4.45 -28.55
N LYS A 88 -5.81 -3.31 -27.89
CA LYS A 88 -4.58 -2.51 -27.89
C LYS A 88 -3.49 -3.14 -27.00
N PRO A 89 -2.20 -2.99 -27.34
CA PRO A 89 -1.11 -3.51 -26.52
C PRO A 89 -1.10 -2.83 -25.15
N ASN A 90 -0.88 -3.63 -24.10
CA ASN A 90 -0.82 -3.16 -22.73
C ASN A 90 0.61 -2.69 -22.38
N ILE A 91 0.81 -1.38 -22.24
CA ILE A 91 2.11 -0.79 -21.87
C ILE A 91 2.44 -0.92 -20.38
N TYR A 92 1.45 -1.28 -19.55
CA TYR A 92 1.58 -1.38 -18.10
C TYR A 92 1.84 -2.80 -17.62
N LYS A 93 1.96 -3.78 -18.53
CA LYS A 93 2.34 -5.15 -18.19
C LYS A 93 3.65 -5.16 -17.41
N GLY A 94 3.63 -5.78 -16.21
CA GLY A 94 4.78 -5.85 -15.31
C GLY A 94 5.20 -4.51 -14.68
N ALA A 95 4.37 -3.47 -14.76
CA ALA A 95 4.70 -2.17 -14.17
C ALA A 95 4.64 -2.17 -12.64
N ALA A 96 3.80 -3.02 -12.04
CA ALA A 96 3.65 -3.20 -10.60
C ALA A 96 3.26 -4.64 -10.25
N ASP A 97 3.65 -5.08 -9.06
CA ASP A 97 3.26 -6.33 -8.43
C ASP A 97 1.91 -6.13 -7.72
N VAL A 98 0.94 -6.98 -8.04
CA VAL A 98 -0.41 -6.92 -7.46
C VAL A 98 -0.42 -7.59 -6.10
N VAL A 99 -0.82 -6.85 -5.07
CA VAL A 99 -1.04 -7.36 -3.72
C VAL A 99 -2.52 -7.20 -3.39
N VAL A 100 -3.16 -8.29 -3.02
CA VAL A 100 -4.57 -8.31 -2.63
C VAL A 100 -4.65 -8.37 -1.11
N ASP A 101 -5.38 -7.44 -0.50
CA ASP A 101 -5.62 -7.45 0.95
C ASP A 101 -7.12 -7.42 1.25
N ALA A 102 -7.62 -8.52 1.83
CA ALA A 102 -9.01 -8.68 2.23
C ALA A 102 -9.43 -7.80 3.43
N ARG A 103 -8.47 -7.12 4.09
CA ARG A 103 -8.74 -6.18 5.18
C ARG A 103 -9.13 -4.80 4.68
N LEU A 104 -9.03 -4.53 3.38
CA LEU A 104 -9.54 -3.31 2.78
C LEU A 104 -11.07 -3.32 2.82
N THR A 105 -11.64 -2.26 3.38
CA THR A 105 -13.10 -2.15 3.60
C THR A 105 -13.87 -1.56 2.42
N SER A 106 -13.17 -1.06 1.40
CA SER A 106 -13.76 -0.47 0.21
C SER A 106 -13.44 -1.34 -0.99
N ASP A 107 -14.47 -1.70 -1.74
CA ASP A 107 -14.36 -2.53 -2.93
C ASP A 107 -13.84 -1.77 -4.16
N THR A 108 -13.79 -0.44 -4.10
CA THR A 108 -13.38 0.42 -5.23
C THR A 108 -12.04 1.12 -5.00
N ALA A 109 -11.60 1.23 -3.75
CA ALA A 109 -10.38 1.94 -3.41
C ALA A 109 -9.15 1.11 -3.77
N TRP A 110 -8.15 1.74 -4.39
CA TRP A 110 -6.90 1.09 -4.75
C TRP A 110 -5.72 2.02 -4.45
N PHE A 111 -4.56 1.41 -4.19
CA PHE A 111 -3.38 2.14 -3.74
C PHE A 111 -2.14 1.72 -4.52
N LEU A 112 -1.33 2.69 -4.88
CA LEU A 112 -0.07 2.50 -5.57
C LEU A 112 1.07 2.91 -4.65
N LEU A 113 1.99 2.00 -4.38
CA LEU A 113 3.05 2.15 -3.39
C LEU A 113 4.43 1.98 -4.05
N ASP A 114 5.37 2.83 -3.65
CA ASP A 114 6.80 2.61 -3.89
C ASP A 114 7.40 1.90 -2.67
N THR A 115 8.01 0.73 -2.87
CA THR A 115 8.70 -0.03 -1.83
C THR A 115 10.17 -0.24 -2.14
N THR A 116 10.69 0.46 -3.16
CA THR A 116 12.07 0.31 -3.64
C THR A 116 13.06 1.20 -2.89
N GLN A 117 12.58 2.30 -2.30
CA GLN A 117 13.44 3.20 -1.54
C GLN A 117 13.75 2.68 -0.13
N PRO A 118 14.84 3.16 0.50
CA PRO A 118 15.24 2.72 1.84
C PRO A 118 14.18 2.97 2.91
N VAL A 119 13.51 4.12 2.83
CA VAL A 119 12.35 4.43 3.66
C VAL A 119 11.12 3.92 2.94
N LYS A 120 10.23 3.19 3.63
CA LYS A 120 8.99 2.67 3.05
C LYS A 120 7.80 3.59 3.38
N PRO A 121 6.72 3.57 2.58
CA PRO A 121 5.51 4.35 2.85
C PRO A 121 4.85 3.96 4.18
N LEU A 122 4.92 2.68 4.53
CA LEU A 122 4.45 2.14 5.81
C LEU A 122 5.65 1.50 6.52
N ILE A 123 5.87 1.91 7.77
CA ILE A 123 7.01 1.47 8.57
C ILE A 123 6.47 0.67 9.75
N TYR A 124 6.95 -0.55 9.89
CA TYR A 124 6.75 -1.35 11.09
C TYR A 124 8.07 -1.43 11.86
N GLN A 125 8.10 -0.82 13.04
CA GLN A 125 9.23 -0.87 13.94
C GLN A 125 9.02 -1.96 14.98
N GLU A 126 9.78 -3.04 14.85
CA GLU A 126 9.82 -4.10 15.85
C GLU A 126 10.63 -3.65 17.07
N ARG A 127 10.03 -3.73 18.27
CA ARG A 127 10.68 -3.41 19.56
C ARG A 127 11.05 -4.65 20.37
N LYS A 128 10.35 -5.76 20.14
CA LYS A 128 10.63 -7.08 20.70
C LYS A 128 10.11 -8.09 19.67
N ALA A 129 11.02 -8.89 19.12
CA ALA A 129 10.65 -9.96 18.21
C ALA A 129 9.71 -10.96 18.86
N PRO A 130 8.89 -11.71 18.10
CA PRO A 130 8.06 -12.76 18.65
C PRO A 130 8.91 -13.75 19.45
N ILE A 131 8.75 -13.75 20.76
CA ILE A 131 9.37 -14.72 21.66
C ILE A 131 8.29 -15.72 22.06
N PHE A 132 8.55 -16.98 21.79
CA PHE A 132 7.72 -18.07 22.29
C PHE A 132 7.91 -18.20 23.80
N VAL A 133 6.81 -18.16 24.54
CA VAL A 133 6.78 -18.36 25.99
C VAL A 133 5.90 -19.56 26.30
N GLU A 134 6.38 -20.43 27.17
CA GLU A 134 5.66 -21.64 27.54
C GLU A 134 5.61 -21.84 29.05
N GLN A 135 4.51 -22.41 29.52
CA GLN A 135 4.33 -22.84 30.90
C GLN A 135 4.02 -24.33 30.89
N THR A 136 5.08 -25.12 30.84
CA THR A 136 5.07 -26.59 30.74
C THR A 136 5.44 -27.29 32.05
N ASP A 137 5.84 -26.53 33.06
CA ASP A 137 6.26 -27.04 34.36
C ASP A 137 5.10 -27.72 35.12
N MET A 138 5.36 -28.93 35.60
CA MET A 138 4.45 -29.76 36.39
C MET A 138 4.12 -29.15 37.74
N THR A 139 4.95 -28.24 38.25
CA THR A 139 4.72 -27.50 39.49
C THR A 139 3.81 -26.28 39.30
N SER A 140 3.46 -25.91 38.06
CA SER A 140 2.55 -24.79 37.83
C SER A 140 1.10 -25.19 38.11
N ASP A 141 0.34 -24.31 38.80
CA ASP A 141 -1.07 -24.53 39.15
C ASP A 141 -1.95 -24.93 37.96
N SER A 142 -1.68 -24.35 36.78
CA SER A 142 -2.38 -24.67 35.53
C SER A 142 -2.17 -26.11 35.07
N VAL A 143 -0.96 -26.65 35.24
CA VAL A 143 -0.62 -28.02 34.86
C VAL A 143 -1.05 -28.99 35.95
N PHE A 144 -0.79 -28.67 37.22
CA PHE A 144 -1.10 -29.55 38.35
C PHE A 144 -2.61 -29.72 38.59
N LEU A 145 -3.37 -28.63 38.72
CA LEU A 145 -4.80 -28.70 39.06
C LEU A 145 -5.67 -28.98 37.83
N ARG A 146 -5.30 -28.42 36.68
CA ARG A 146 -6.16 -28.38 35.48
C ARG A 146 -5.64 -29.18 34.30
N LYS A 147 -4.43 -29.75 34.39
CA LYS A 147 -3.77 -30.49 33.30
C LYS A 147 -3.73 -29.70 31.97
N LYS A 148 -3.50 -28.38 32.06
CA LYS A 148 -3.42 -27.49 30.89
C LYS A 148 -2.04 -26.85 30.77
N TYR A 149 -1.38 -27.13 29.67
CA TYR A 149 -0.18 -26.41 29.24
C TYR A 149 -0.56 -25.10 28.57
N ARG A 150 0.22 -24.05 28.82
CA ARG A 150 -0.01 -22.74 28.22
C ARG A 150 1.16 -22.39 27.32
N TYR A 151 0.81 -21.87 26.14
CA TYR A 151 1.74 -21.35 25.18
C TYR A 151 1.30 -19.94 24.82
N GLY A 152 2.28 -19.05 24.68
CA GLY A 152 2.07 -17.66 24.31
C GLY A 152 3.17 -17.22 23.37
N VAL A 153 2.90 -16.12 22.67
CA VAL A 153 3.90 -15.41 21.90
C VAL A 153 3.87 -13.96 22.35
N GLU A 154 4.99 -13.48 22.87
CA GLU A 154 5.15 -12.08 23.21
C GLU A 154 5.87 -11.37 22.07
N CYS A 155 5.20 -10.41 21.44
CA CYS A 155 5.81 -9.48 20.50
C CYS A 155 5.42 -8.06 20.86
N ARG A 156 6.29 -7.10 20.51
CA ARG A 156 5.98 -5.68 20.65
C ARG A 156 6.51 -4.95 19.43
N GLY A 157 5.63 -4.26 18.72
CA GLY A 157 5.99 -3.39 17.61
C GLY A 157 5.15 -2.13 17.58
N ALA A 158 5.55 -1.19 16.75
CA ALA A 158 4.79 0.01 16.44
C ALA A 158 4.69 0.15 14.91
N GLY A 159 3.48 0.43 14.42
CA GLY A 159 3.25 0.80 13.03
C GLY A 159 3.19 2.31 12.89
N GLY A 160 3.80 2.85 11.84
CA GLY A 160 3.82 4.28 11.55
C GLY A 160 3.78 4.55 10.05
N TYR A 161 3.38 5.78 9.72
CA TYR A 161 3.46 6.29 8.36
C TYR A 161 4.87 6.80 8.08
N GLY A 162 5.44 6.40 6.94
CA GLY A 162 6.63 7.01 6.36
C GLY A 162 6.27 8.24 5.55
N PHE A 163 6.96 8.41 4.41
CA PHE A 163 6.72 9.51 3.48
C PHE A 163 5.45 9.29 2.66
N TRP A 164 4.54 10.26 2.67
CA TRP A 164 3.29 10.21 1.93
C TRP A 164 3.51 10.28 0.41
N GLN A 165 4.64 10.87 -0.04
CA GLN A 165 5.05 10.95 -1.44
C GLN A 165 5.20 9.55 -2.06
N MET A 166 5.52 8.56 -1.25
CA MET A 166 5.76 7.18 -1.69
C MET A 166 4.48 6.36 -1.91
N ALA A 167 3.32 6.97 -1.71
CA ALA A 167 2.05 6.31 -1.86
C ALA A 167 1.05 7.21 -2.58
N TYR A 168 0.25 6.62 -3.45
CA TYR A 168 -0.92 7.26 -4.05
C TYR A 168 -2.15 6.42 -3.76
N GLY A 169 -3.25 7.04 -3.38
CA GLY A 169 -4.50 6.35 -3.09
C GLY A 169 -5.64 6.91 -3.91
N SER A 170 -6.38 6.06 -4.61
CA SER A 170 -7.60 6.43 -5.32
C SER A 170 -8.82 5.83 -4.62
N THR A 171 -9.91 6.61 -4.50
CA THR A 171 -11.17 6.09 -3.94
C THR A 171 -11.96 5.25 -4.93
N GLY A 172 -11.71 5.40 -6.23
CA GLY A 172 -12.39 4.63 -7.29
C GLY A 172 -13.88 4.96 -7.45
N THR A 173 -14.33 6.13 -7.00
CA THR A 173 -15.74 6.53 -6.96
C THR A 173 -16.15 7.49 -8.09
N ALA A 174 -15.25 7.81 -9.03
CA ALA A 174 -15.44 8.84 -10.06
C ALA A 174 -14.86 8.46 -11.43
#